data_AF-A0A4R5G453-F1
#
_entry.id   AF-A0A4R5G453-F1
#
_cell.length_a   1.000
_cell.length_b   1.000
_cell.length_c   1.000
_cell.angle_alpha   90.00
_cell.angle_beta   90.00
_cell.angle_gamma   90.00
#
_symmetry.space_group_name_H-M   'P 1'
#
loop_
_entity.id
_entity.type
_entity.pdbx_description
1 polymer ?
#
loop_
_entity_poly.entity_id
_entity_poly.type
_entity_poly.pdbx_seq_one_letter_code
_entity_poly.pdbx_strand_id
1 'polypeptide(L)'
;SYRDSDGWLKKTFERLLAKKLEELIAKYEGSQSQREKDYLEFLRATQKSLKAENQNVHAGYFGEDKGSGDEAIQAEVDDILKNKNKLLSFKDERGNWITRRFLFSKWTLREGWDNPNVFVIAKLRTSGSDNSKIQEVGRGLRLPVDETGHRVHQEEFESRLSFHIGYDEREFAQKLVGEINSDCKLLLNHEKLDENMIKLILDDVRKTQPKFDEEDLLEQLDNLNIINRKNEFRENVEIEGKVKSGFEWLLEYYPVLSK
;
A
#
# COMPACT_ATOMS: atom_id res chain seq x y z
N SER A 1 -18.27 -20.56 2.84
CA SER A 1 -18.63 -19.14 3.08
C SER A 1 -18.41 -18.23 1.87
N TYR A 2 -17.24 -18.21 1.21
CA TYR A 2 -17.07 -17.55 -0.11
C TYR A 2 -17.03 -18.56 -1.29
N ARG A 3 -16.45 -19.75 -1.07
CA ARG A 3 -16.37 -20.84 -2.06
C ARG A 3 -17.75 -21.32 -2.54
N ASP A 4 -18.75 -21.24 -1.66
CA ASP A 4 -20.10 -21.69 -1.96
C ASP A 4 -20.80 -20.62 -2.81
N SER A 5 -21.44 -21.01 -3.91
CA SER A 5 -22.24 -20.10 -4.74
C SER A 5 -23.29 -19.34 -3.94
N ASP A 6 -23.87 -20.01 -2.93
CA ASP A 6 -24.84 -19.43 -1.99
C ASP A 6 -24.21 -18.89 -0.69
N GLY A 7 -22.89 -18.79 -0.64
CA GLY A 7 -22.14 -18.34 0.51
C GLY A 7 -22.50 -16.90 0.91
N TRP A 8 -22.81 -16.71 2.20
CA TRP A 8 -23.24 -15.41 2.72
C TRP A 8 -22.26 -14.27 2.43
N LEU A 9 -20.94 -14.56 2.47
CA LEU A 9 -19.90 -13.56 2.25
C LEU A 9 -19.85 -13.12 0.79
N LYS A 10 -19.92 -14.08 -0.15
CA LYS A 10 -19.96 -13.82 -1.58
C LYS A 10 -21.18 -12.97 -1.95
N LYS A 11 -22.38 -13.40 -1.54
CA LYS A 11 -23.63 -12.65 -1.78
C LYS A 11 -23.61 -11.24 -1.18
N THR A 12 -23.07 -11.11 0.04
CA THR A 12 -22.95 -9.81 0.70
C THR A 12 -21.99 -8.91 -0.05
N PHE A 13 -20.84 -9.43 -0.45
CA PHE A 13 -19.85 -8.70 -1.23
C PHE A 13 -20.42 -8.23 -2.58
N GLU A 14 -21.01 -9.13 -3.37
CA GLU A 14 -21.61 -8.81 -4.67
C GLU A 14 -22.71 -7.75 -4.55
N ARG A 15 -23.58 -7.87 -3.54
CA ARG A 15 -24.63 -6.87 -3.26
C ARG A 15 -24.05 -5.49 -2.92
N LEU A 16 -23.04 -5.44 -2.05
CA LEU A 16 -22.41 -4.18 -1.65
C LEU A 16 -21.65 -3.55 -2.81
N LEU A 17 -20.94 -4.37 -3.61
CA LEU A 17 -20.22 -3.92 -4.79
C LEU A 17 -21.18 -3.39 -5.86
N ALA A 18 -22.30 -4.10 -6.12
CA ALA A 18 -23.31 -3.66 -7.07
C ALA A 18 -23.88 -2.28 -6.70
N LYS A 19 -24.26 -2.09 -5.44
CA LYS A 19 -24.71 -0.78 -4.94
C LYS A 19 -23.62 0.28 -5.12
N LYS A 20 -22.36 -0.05 -4.82
CA LYS A 20 -21.27 0.92 -4.95
C LYS A 20 -21.00 1.31 -6.41
N LEU A 21 -21.11 0.35 -7.34
CA LEU A 21 -20.99 0.60 -8.78
C LEU A 21 -22.09 1.52 -9.27
N GLU A 22 -23.35 1.34 -8.82
CA GLU A 22 -24.47 2.23 -9.17
C GLU A 22 -24.20 3.67 -8.73
N GLU A 23 -23.75 3.87 -7.50
CA GLU A 23 -23.38 5.19 -6.98
C GLU A 23 -22.26 5.85 -7.81
N LEU A 24 -21.21 5.09 -8.15
CA LEU A 24 -20.07 5.62 -8.90
C LEU A 24 -20.41 5.90 -10.37
N ILE A 25 -21.20 5.03 -11.01
CA ILE A 25 -21.66 5.25 -12.39
C ILE A 25 -22.47 6.53 -12.47
N ALA A 26 -23.42 6.74 -11.55
CA ALA A 26 -24.21 7.97 -11.49
C ALA A 26 -23.32 9.21 -11.23
N LYS A 27 -22.29 9.07 -10.38
CA LYS A 27 -21.36 10.18 -10.07
C LYS A 27 -20.59 10.66 -11.30
N TYR A 28 -20.08 9.74 -12.13
CA TYR A 28 -19.24 10.09 -13.28
C TYR A 28 -20.03 10.25 -14.59
N GLU A 29 -21.35 10.05 -14.54
CA GLU A 29 -22.23 10.27 -15.67
C GLU A 29 -22.22 11.75 -16.11
N GLY A 30 -22.00 11.99 -17.41
CA GLY A 30 -21.92 13.35 -17.95
C GLY A 30 -20.57 14.06 -17.74
N SER A 31 -19.56 13.38 -17.18
CA SER A 31 -18.22 13.95 -17.09
C SER A 31 -17.65 14.30 -18.48
N GLN A 32 -16.93 15.42 -18.53
CA GLN A 32 -16.25 15.90 -19.74
C GLN A 32 -14.79 15.42 -19.84
N SER A 33 -14.18 15.00 -18.72
CA SER A 33 -12.80 14.54 -18.67
C SER A 33 -12.66 13.17 -19.34
N GLN A 34 -11.68 13.02 -20.24
CA GLN A 34 -11.44 11.73 -20.90
C GLN A 34 -11.14 10.61 -19.90
N ARG A 35 -10.34 10.90 -18.88
CA ARG A 35 -10.01 9.94 -17.82
C ARG A 35 -11.24 9.43 -17.08
N GLU A 36 -12.19 10.32 -16.79
CA GLU A 36 -13.42 9.95 -16.08
C GLU A 36 -14.40 9.21 -17.00
N LYS A 37 -14.41 9.53 -18.31
CA LYS A 37 -15.15 8.75 -19.31
C LYS A 37 -14.62 7.32 -19.41
N ASP A 38 -13.30 7.15 -19.47
CA ASP A 38 -12.67 5.82 -19.50
C ASP A 38 -12.98 5.04 -18.22
N TYR A 39 -12.93 5.70 -17.07
CA TYR A 39 -13.30 5.08 -15.79
C TYR A 39 -14.79 4.70 -15.75
N LEU A 40 -15.68 5.53 -16.29
CA LEU A 40 -17.11 5.23 -16.41
C LEU A 40 -17.35 4.00 -17.29
N GLU A 41 -16.64 3.87 -18.42
CA GLU A 41 -16.71 2.66 -19.26
C GLU A 41 -16.26 1.42 -18.50
N PHE A 42 -15.16 1.51 -17.75
CA PHE A 42 -14.69 0.43 -16.89
C PHE A 42 -15.72 0.06 -15.82
N LEU A 43 -16.35 1.03 -15.16
CA LEU A 43 -17.38 0.79 -14.14
C LEU A 43 -18.60 0.06 -14.74
N ARG A 44 -19.06 0.49 -15.93
CA ARG A 44 -20.17 -0.15 -16.65
C ARG A 44 -19.81 -1.57 -17.09
N ALA A 45 -18.59 -1.79 -17.59
CA ALA A 45 -18.10 -3.13 -17.92
C ALA A 45 -18.03 -4.03 -16.68
N THR A 46 -17.57 -3.51 -15.54
CA THR A 46 -17.53 -4.21 -14.26
C THR A 46 -18.92 -4.59 -13.78
N GLN A 47 -19.89 -3.66 -13.85
CA GLN A 47 -21.29 -3.94 -13.49
C GLN A 47 -21.90 -5.02 -14.39
N LYS A 48 -21.64 -4.97 -15.70
CA LYS A 48 -22.09 -6.00 -16.65
C LYS A 48 -21.47 -7.36 -16.33
N SER A 49 -20.17 -7.41 -16.07
CA SER A 49 -19.46 -8.64 -15.70
C SER A 49 -19.99 -9.22 -14.40
N LEU A 50 -20.21 -8.39 -13.36
CA LEU A 50 -20.74 -8.82 -12.06
C LEU A 50 -22.10 -9.53 -12.15
N LYS A 51 -22.94 -9.13 -13.11
CA LYS A 51 -24.28 -9.70 -13.35
C LYS A 51 -24.27 -10.94 -14.25
N ALA A 52 -23.15 -11.24 -14.90
CA ALA A 52 -23.03 -12.39 -15.80
C ALA A 52 -22.82 -13.68 -14.99
N GLU A 53 -23.29 -14.81 -15.53
CA GLU A 53 -23.08 -16.13 -14.92
C GLU A 53 -21.58 -16.48 -14.80
N ASN A 54 -20.79 -16.07 -15.79
CA ASN A 54 -19.32 -16.21 -15.82
C ASN A 54 -18.59 -14.91 -15.44
N GLN A 55 -19.03 -14.25 -14.36
CA GLN A 55 -18.43 -13.01 -13.88
C GLN A 55 -16.90 -13.10 -13.72
N ASN A 56 -16.21 -11.99 -13.95
CA ASN A 56 -14.75 -11.89 -13.82
C ASN A 56 -14.32 -10.66 -13.01
N VAL A 57 -15.12 -10.22 -12.05
CA VAL A 57 -14.86 -9.07 -11.18
C VAL A 57 -14.07 -9.47 -9.94
N HIS A 58 -14.39 -10.65 -9.41
CA HIS A 58 -13.72 -11.22 -8.25
C HIS A 58 -13.42 -12.71 -8.45
N ALA A 59 -12.32 -13.17 -7.87
CA ALA A 59 -11.89 -14.57 -7.93
C ALA A 59 -11.39 -15.05 -6.56
N GLY A 60 -11.34 -16.36 -6.35
CA GLY A 60 -11.01 -16.94 -5.05
C GLY A 60 -9.98 -18.05 -5.18
N TYR A 61 -8.73 -17.80 -4.82
CA TYR A 61 -7.71 -18.84 -4.82
C TYR A 61 -7.57 -19.42 -3.41
N PHE A 62 -7.95 -20.68 -3.27
CA PHE A 62 -7.90 -21.38 -2.00
C PHE A 62 -7.17 -22.70 -2.17
N GLY A 63 -5.84 -22.66 -2.33
CA GLY A 63 -5.04 -23.88 -2.40
C GLY A 63 -5.28 -24.76 -1.17
N GLU A 64 -5.59 -26.03 -1.41
CA GLU A 64 -5.36 -27.07 -0.41
C GLU A 64 -3.85 -27.33 -0.31
N ASP A 65 -3.43 -27.89 0.81
CA ASP A 65 -2.04 -28.32 0.99
C ASP A 65 -1.64 -29.23 -0.18
N LYS A 66 -0.39 -29.09 -0.66
CA LYS A 66 0.16 -29.88 -1.78
C LYS A 66 -0.13 -31.37 -1.54
N GLY A 67 -1.18 -31.91 -2.15
CA GLY A 67 -1.58 -33.29 -1.93
C GLY A 67 -3.03 -33.67 -2.20
N SER A 68 -4.00 -32.75 -2.19
CA SER A 68 -5.41 -33.08 -2.49
C SER A 68 -6.01 -32.24 -3.63
N GLY A 69 -5.97 -32.81 -4.84
CA GLY A 69 -7.20 -33.31 -5.45
C GLY A 69 -8.16 -32.39 -6.22
N ASP A 70 -7.79 -31.18 -6.67
CA ASP A 70 -8.64 -30.47 -7.65
C ASP A 70 -7.81 -29.68 -8.68
N GLU A 71 -7.71 -30.23 -9.89
CA GLU A 71 -7.03 -29.62 -11.03
C GLU A 71 -7.59 -28.22 -11.36
N ALA A 72 -8.90 -28.01 -11.13
CA ALA A 72 -9.56 -26.73 -11.30
C ALA A 72 -9.08 -25.66 -10.29
N ILE A 73 -8.85 -26.05 -9.03
CA ILE A 73 -8.33 -25.14 -8.00
C ILE A 73 -6.87 -24.79 -8.31
N GLN A 74 -6.08 -25.77 -8.74
CA GLN A 74 -4.70 -25.53 -9.14
C GLN A 74 -4.61 -24.64 -10.38
N ALA A 75 -5.52 -24.80 -11.34
CA ALA A 75 -5.61 -23.94 -12.52
C ALA A 75 -6.00 -22.49 -12.17
N GLU A 76 -6.92 -22.28 -11.22
CA GLU A 76 -7.31 -20.93 -10.77
C GLU A 76 -6.17 -20.24 -9.99
N VAL A 77 -5.46 -20.99 -9.14
CA VAL A 77 -4.25 -20.54 -8.46
C VAL A 77 -3.17 -20.17 -9.49
N ASP A 78 -2.93 -21.03 -10.47
CA ASP A 78 -1.94 -20.80 -11.52
C ASP A 78 -2.33 -19.63 -12.43
N ASP A 79 -3.60 -19.44 -12.78
CA ASP A 79 -4.07 -18.27 -13.54
C ASP A 79 -3.74 -16.98 -12.77
N ILE A 80 -4.07 -16.92 -11.48
CA ILE A 80 -3.85 -15.71 -10.67
C ILE A 80 -2.36 -15.46 -10.41
N LEU A 81 -1.55 -16.50 -10.24
CA LEU A 81 -0.11 -16.37 -9.97
C LEU A 81 0.75 -16.20 -11.24
N LYS A 82 0.34 -16.77 -12.38
CA LYS A 82 1.10 -16.75 -13.64
C LYS A 82 0.62 -15.67 -14.62
N ASN A 83 -0.67 -15.33 -14.68
CA ASN A 83 -1.18 -14.26 -15.57
C ASN A 83 -1.09 -12.85 -14.93
N LYS A 84 0.11 -12.49 -14.47
CA LYS A 84 0.40 -11.19 -13.83
C LYS A 84 0.04 -10.00 -14.71
N ASN A 85 0.42 -10.07 -15.99
CA ASN A 85 0.18 -8.99 -16.96
C ASN A 85 -1.32 -8.72 -17.14
N LYS A 86 -2.15 -9.76 -17.09
CA LYS A 86 -3.59 -9.61 -17.26
C LYS A 86 -4.23 -8.83 -16.10
N LEU A 87 -3.76 -9.03 -14.86
CA LEU A 87 -4.29 -8.30 -13.71
C LEU A 87 -3.87 -6.82 -13.70
N LEU A 88 -2.68 -6.52 -14.23
CA LEU A 88 -2.14 -5.16 -14.34
C LEU A 88 -2.76 -4.37 -15.50
N SER A 89 -3.06 -5.04 -16.61
CA SER A 89 -3.64 -4.41 -17.79
C SER A 89 -5.05 -3.88 -17.52
N PHE A 90 -5.38 -2.79 -18.20
CA PHE A 90 -6.72 -2.20 -18.21
C PHE A 90 -7.65 -2.88 -19.21
N LYS A 91 -7.12 -3.24 -20.39
CA LYS A 91 -7.86 -3.88 -21.48
C LYS A 91 -7.15 -5.15 -21.96
N ASP A 92 -7.91 -6.10 -22.48
CA ASP A 92 -7.37 -7.25 -23.20
C ASP A 92 -6.95 -6.88 -24.64
N GLU A 93 -6.36 -7.83 -25.36
CA GLU A 93 -5.91 -7.65 -26.76
C GLU A 93 -7.05 -7.29 -27.72
N ARG A 94 -8.31 -7.51 -27.33
CA ARG A 94 -9.51 -7.19 -28.11
C ARG A 94 -10.14 -5.86 -27.69
N GLY A 95 -9.52 -5.13 -26.76
CA GLY A 95 -9.98 -3.84 -26.27
C GLY A 95 -11.07 -3.93 -25.19
N ASN A 96 -11.40 -5.12 -24.68
CA ASN A 96 -12.37 -5.25 -23.59
C ASN A 96 -11.72 -4.94 -22.24
N TRP A 97 -12.45 -4.26 -21.37
CA TRP A 97 -12.00 -3.97 -20.01
C TRP A 97 -11.76 -5.24 -19.20
N ILE A 98 -10.60 -5.31 -18.54
CA ILE A 98 -10.30 -6.36 -17.57
C ILE A 98 -10.85 -5.93 -16.21
N THR A 99 -11.91 -6.60 -15.76
CA THR A 99 -12.71 -6.20 -14.60
C THR A 99 -12.26 -6.83 -13.28
N ARG A 100 -11.32 -7.79 -13.31
CA ARG A 100 -10.89 -8.52 -12.10
C ARG A 100 -10.06 -7.62 -11.20
N ARG A 101 -10.61 -7.25 -10.04
CA ARG A 101 -9.96 -6.35 -9.07
C ARG A 101 -10.03 -6.82 -7.61
N PHE A 102 -10.81 -7.86 -7.32
CA PHE A 102 -10.93 -8.40 -5.97
C PHE A 102 -10.51 -9.87 -5.94
N LEU A 103 -9.63 -10.21 -4.99
CA LEU A 103 -9.12 -11.56 -4.82
C LEU A 103 -9.38 -12.01 -3.40
N PHE A 104 -9.99 -13.19 -3.25
CA PHE A 104 -10.24 -13.82 -1.96
C PHE A 104 -9.29 -15.00 -1.78
N SER A 105 -8.69 -15.13 -0.60
CA SER A 105 -7.79 -16.24 -0.33
C SER A 105 -7.81 -16.67 1.13
N LYS A 106 -7.38 -17.92 1.36
CA LYS A 106 -7.01 -18.43 2.68
C LYS A 106 -5.67 -17.88 3.17
N TRP A 107 -4.82 -17.38 2.26
CA TRP A 107 -3.46 -16.97 2.51
C TRP A 107 -3.19 -15.58 1.97
N THR A 108 -2.50 -14.75 2.74
CA THR A 108 -2.06 -13.43 2.27
C THR A 108 -0.89 -13.67 1.31
N LEU A 109 -1.04 -13.30 0.04
CA LEU A 109 0.07 -13.08 -0.90
C LEU A 109 1.22 -14.13 -0.83
N ARG A 110 0.89 -15.42 -0.98
CA ARG A 110 1.88 -16.52 -0.93
C ARG A 110 3.01 -16.37 -1.97
N GLU A 111 4.05 -17.20 -1.83
CA GLU A 111 5.08 -17.36 -2.86
C GLU A 111 4.47 -17.46 -4.27
N GLY A 112 5.00 -16.67 -5.20
CA GLY A 112 4.49 -16.52 -6.55
C GLY A 112 3.64 -15.27 -6.77
N TRP A 113 3.12 -14.64 -5.71
CA TRP A 113 2.39 -13.39 -5.82
C TRP A 113 3.32 -12.19 -5.95
N ASP A 114 3.10 -11.42 -7.01
CA ASP A 114 4.02 -10.41 -7.53
C ASP A 114 3.23 -9.38 -8.35
N ASN A 115 2.15 -8.87 -7.76
CA ASN A 115 1.37 -7.76 -8.32
C ASN A 115 1.70 -6.49 -7.53
N PRO A 116 2.41 -5.52 -8.12
CA PRO A 116 2.74 -4.26 -7.44
C PRO A 116 1.52 -3.34 -7.21
N ASN A 117 0.40 -3.57 -7.89
CA ASN A 117 -0.79 -2.70 -7.85
C ASN A 117 -1.80 -3.18 -6.82
N VAL A 118 -1.33 -3.41 -5.59
CA VAL A 118 -2.12 -3.95 -4.49
C VAL A 118 -2.16 -2.90 -3.41
N PHE A 119 -3.30 -2.24 -3.32
CA PHE A 119 -3.46 -1.08 -2.45
C PHE A 119 -4.24 -1.39 -1.18
N VAL A 120 -4.95 -2.52 -1.15
CA VAL A 120 -5.79 -2.91 -0.03
C VAL A 120 -5.64 -4.39 0.25
N ILE A 121 -5.36 -4.73 1.50
CA ILE A 121 -5.46 -6.08 2.03
C ILE A 121 -6.43 -6.04 3.21
N ALA A 122 -7.45 -6.88 3.16
CA ALA A 122 -8.44 -7.00 4.23
C ALA A 122 -8.38 -8.40 4.82
N LYS A 123 -8.04 -8.48 6.11
CA LYS A 123 -7.99 -9.74 6.85
C LYS A 123 -9.34 -9.98 7.53
N LEU A 124 -10.05 -11.00 7.03
CA LEU A 124 -11.42 -11.32 7.46
C LEU A 124 -11.49 -12.40 8.56
N ARG A 125 -10.35 -12.96 8.99
CA ARG A 125 -10.25 -14.02 10.00
C ARG A 125 -9.13 -13.74 10.99
N THR A 126 -9.29 -14.21 12.21
CA THR A 126 -8.41 -13.93 13.37
C THR A 126 -7.31 -14.97 13.56
N SER A 127 -7.33 -16.06 12.78
CA SER A 127 -6.46 -17.22 12.97
C SER A 127 -5.33 -17.31 11.94
N GLY A 128 -4.09 -17.35 12.43
CA GLY A 128 -2.85 -17.65 11.70
C GLY A 128 -1.62 -17.26 12.53
N SER A 129 -0.47 -17.91 12.35
CA SER A 129 0.80 -17.54 13.01
C SER A 129 1.31 -16.19 12.52
N ASP A 130 1.90 -15.38 13.40
CA ASP A 130 2.18 -13.97 13.11
C ASP A 130 3.39 -13.73 12.21
N ASN A 131 4.41 -14.60 12.27
CA ASN A 131 5.67 -14.37 11.55
C ASN A 131 5.57 -14.57 10.03
N SER A 132 4.71 -15.48 9.53
CA SER A 132 4.53 -15.70 8.08
C SER A 132 3.85 -14.51 7.39
N LYS A 133 2.98 -13.80 8.12
CA LYS A 133 2.14 -12.74 7.57
C LYS A 133 2.94 -11.49 7.18
N ILE A 134 4.07 -11.23 7.84
CA ILE A 134 4.84 -10.00 7.66
C ILE A 134 5.58 -10.03 6.32
N GLN A 135 6.22 -11.16 6.02
CA GLN A 135 6.87 -11.38 4.72
C GLN A 135 5.85 -11.37 3.56
N GLU A 136 4.62 -11.85 3.82
CA GLU A 136 3.51 -11.81 2.86
C GLU A 136 3.04 -10.38 2.60
N VAL A 137 2.88 -9.55 3.65
CA VAL A 137 2.49 -8.13 3.54
C VAL A 137 3.57 -7.29 2.86
N GLY A 138 4.85 -7.57 3.12
CA GLY A 138 5.97 -6.90 2.44
C GLY A 138 5.92 -7.01 0.91
N ARG A 139 5.27 -8.06 0.36
CA ARG A 139 5.06 -8.19 -1.09
C ARG A 139 4.07 -7.16 -1.64
N GLY A 140 3.16 -6.64 -0.82
CA GLY A 140 2.22 -5.59 -1.16
C GLY A 140 2.80 -4.17 -1.04
N LEU A 141 3.99 -3.99 -0.44
CA LEU A 141 4.66 -2.68 -0.30
C LEU A 141 5.50 -2.29 -1.52
N ARG A 142 5.35 -2.99 -2.65
CA ARG A 142 6.10 -2.69 -3.87
C ARG A 142 5.56 -1.42 -4.51
N LEU A 143 6.44 -0.63 -5.12
CA LEU A 143 6.03 0.52 -5.92
C LEU A 143 5.10 0.07 -7.04
N PRO A 144 3.91 0.71 -7.18
CA PRO A 144 2.94 0.36 -8.20
C PRO A 144 3.49 0.70 -9.59
N VAL A 145 2.86 0.13 -10.61
CA VAL A 145 3.13 0.43 -12.01
C VAL A 145 1.93 1.09 -12.68
N ASP A 146 2.20 1.98 -13.63
CA ASP A 146 1.18 2.60 -14.48
C ASP A 146 0.78 1.70 -15.67
N GLU A 147 -0.06 2.19 -16.57
CA GLU A 147 -0.53 1.47 -17.77
C GLU A 147 0.59 1.10 -18.76
N THR A 148 1.75 1.76 -18.68
CA THR A 148 2.92 1.48 -19.51
C THR A 148 3.88 0.47 -18.85
N GLY A 149 3.61 0.12 -17.58
CA GLY A 149 4.48 -0.72 -16.76
C GLY A 149 5.61 0.07 -16.08
N HIS A 150 5.59 1.40 -16.14
CA HIS A 150 6.56 2.23 -15.43
C HIS A 150 6.25 2.22 -13.93
N ARG A 151 7.28 2.03 -13.10
CA ARG A 151 7.14 2.08 -11.64
C ARG A 151 6.99 3.51 -11.20
N VAL A 152 5.87 3.81 -10.56
CA VAL A 152 5.53 5.16 -10.12
C VAL A 152 6.17 5.40 -8.75
N HIS A 153 7.01 6.43 -8.66
CA HIS A 153 7.67 6.82 -7.42
C HIS A 153 6.72 7.59 -6.48
N GLN A 154 7.08 7.65 -5.19
CA GLN A 154 6.25 8.30 -4.16
C GLN A 154 5.99 9.80 -4.45
N GLU A 155 6.94 10.47 -5.11
CA GLU A 155 6.84 11.87 -5.54
C GLU A 155 5.82 12.05 -6.68
N GLU A 156 5.62 11.04 -7.51
CA GLU A 156 4.69 11.05 -8.65
C GLU A 156 3.28 10.61 -8.22
N PHE A 157 3.22 9.59 -7.36
CA PHE A 157 1.97 9.10 -6.78
C PHE A 157 2.24 8.60 -5.37
N GLU A 158 1.60 9.26 -4.40
CA GLU A 158 1.71 8.90 -2.99
C GLU A 158 0.98 7.58 -2.69
N SER A 159 1.63 6.48 -3.06
CA SER A 159 1.07 5.14 -2.91
C SER A 159 1.13 4.68 -1.45
N ARG A 160 0.05 4.07 -0.98
CA ARG A 160 -0.07 3.51 0.37
C ARG A 160 -0.79 2.17 0.31
N LEU A 161 -0.27 1.19 1.05
CA LEU A 161 -0.94 -0.08 1.29
C LEU A 161 -1.85 0.06 2.51
N SER A 162 -3.15 -0.08 2.31
CA SER A 162 -4.14 -0.12 3.40
C SER A 162 -4.32 -1.56 3.88
N PHE A 163 -3.97 -1.82 5.14
CA PHE A 163 -4.14 -3.12 5.77
C PHE A 163 -5.29 -3.08 6.79
N HIS A 164 -6.44 -3.63 6.42
CA HIS A 164 -7.62 -3.69 7.29
C HIS A 164 -7.64 -4.97 8.11
N ILE A 165 -7.71 -4.82 9.43
CA ILE A 165 -7.77 -5.91 10.40
C ILE A 165 -8.98 -5.77 11.33
N GLY A 166 -9.38 -6.89 11.94
CA GLY A 166 -10.36 -6.88 13.02
C GLY A 166 -9.86 -6.11 14.24
N TYR A 167 -10.81 -5.60 15.04
CA TYR A 167 -10.50 -4.90 16.29
C TYR A 167 -9.68 -5.75 17.27
N ASP A 168 -9.94 -7.04 17.28
CA ASP A 168 -9.27 -8.04 18.10
C ASP A 168 -7.82 -8.34 17.69
N GLU A 169 -7.34 -7.76 16.58
CA GLU A 169 -5.97 -7.92 16.10
C GLU A 169 -5.11 -6.66 16.30
N ARG A 170 -5.53 -5.74 17.19
CA ARG A 170 -4.79 -4.50 17.46
C ARG A 170 -3.33 -4.74 17.85
N GLU A 171 -3.07 -5.74 18.69
CA GLU A 171 -1.72 -6.13 19.10
C GLU A 171 -0.87 -6.60 17.91
N PHE A 172 -1.48 -7.35 16.99
CA PHE A 172 -0.82 -7.77 15.75
C PHE A 172 -0.47 -6.57 14.85
N ALA A 173 -1.36 -5.58 14.72
CA ALA A 173 -1.04 -4.34 13.99
C ALA A 173 0.16 -3.60 14.60
N GLN A 174 0.17 -3.46 15.93
CA GLN A 174 1.27 -2.79 16.63
C GLN A 174 2.58 -3.55 16.45
N LYS A 175 2.55 -4.88 16.51
CA LYS A 175 3.71 -5.73 16.25
C LYS A 175 4.18 -5.62 14.81
N LEU A 176 3.28 -5.66 13.82
CA LEU A 176 3.60 -5.53 12.40
C LEU A 176 4.27 -4.18 12.11
N VAL A 177 3.70 -3.09 12.63
CA VAL A 177 4.30 -1.76 12.50
C VAL A 177 5.67 -1.74 13.17
N GLY A 178 5.78 -2.28 14.38
CA GLY A 178 7.05 -2.40 15.11
C GLY A 178 8.11 -3.19 14.34
N GLU A 179 7.75 -4.32 13.73
CA GLU A 179 8.68 -5.18 12.97
C GLU A 179 9.12 -4.52 11.65
N ILE A 180 8.19 -3.95 10.87
CA ILE A 180 8.51 -3.16 9.66
C ILE A 180 9.48 -2.03 10.01
N ASN A 181 9.22 -1.37 11.13
CA ASN A 181 10.00 -0.26 11.60
C ASN A 181 11.34 -0.68 12.23
N SER A 182 11.46 -1.91 12.75
CA SER A 182 12.73 -2.45 13.25
C SER A 182 13.63 -2.98 12.14
N ASP A 183 13.04 -3.44 11.03
CA ASP A 183 13.77 -3.79 9.81
C ASP A 183 14.18 -2.53 9.02
N CYS A 184 13.47 -1.41 9.21
CA CYS A 184 14.00 -0.10 8.87
C CYS A 184 15.16 0.21 9.82
N LYS A 185 16.34 0.49 9.27
CA LYS A 185 17.50 0.93 10.08
C LYS A 185 17.22 2.22 10.87
N LEU A 186 16.13 2.91 10.55
CA LEU A 186 15.76 4.22 11.07
C LEU A 186 14.25 4.37 11.20
N LEU A 187 13.79 4.40 12.44
CA LEU A 187 12.55 5.07 12.80
C LEU A 187 12.88 6.55 13.00
N LEU A 188 12.48 7.39 12.05
CA LEU A 188 12.53 8.83 12.29
C LEU A 188 11.36 9.20 13.20
N ASN A 189 11.67 9.79 14.35
CA ASN A 189 10.66 10.41 15.18
C ASN A 189 10.23 11.72 14.52
N HIS A 190 8.94 11.85 14.20
CA HIS A 190 8.38 13.02 13.52
C HIS A 190 8.03 14.17 14.48
N GLU A 191 8.00 13.91 15.79
CA GLU A 191 7.65 14.89 16.83
C GLU A 191 8.90 15.51 17.46
N LYS A 192 9.98 14.75 17.56
CA LYS A 192 11.20 15.16 18.27
C LYS A 192 12.45 14.58 17.63
N LEU A 193 13.52 15.37 17.60
CA LEU A 193 14.85 14.91 17.26
C LEU A 193 15.36 13.95 18.35
N ASP A 194 15.51 12.68 18.00
CA ASP A 194 16.00 11.63 18.89
C ASP A 194 17.49 11.32 18.71
N GLU A 195 18.05 10.52 19.62
CA GLU A 195 19.47 10.15 19.63
C GLU A 195 19.91 9.41 18.36
N ASN A 196 19.01 8.62 17.75
CA ASN A 196 19.35 7.88 16.53
C ASN A 196 19.50 8.84 15.35
N MET A 197 18.56 9.78 15.21
CA MET A 197 18.60 10.83 14.19
C MET A 197 19.87 11.67 14.33
N ILE A 198 20.20 12.10 15.55
CA ILE A 198 21.43 12.86 15.85
C ILE A 198 22.65 12.07 15.41
N LYS A 199 22.76 10.80 15.84
CA LYS A 199 23.92 9.96 15.53
C LYS A 199 24.17 9.84 14.02
N LEU A 200 23.12 9.67 13.23
CA LEU A 200 23.24 9.55 11.77
C LEU A 200 23.59 10.85 11.08
N ILE A 201 23.01 11.96 11.52
CA ILE A 201 23.41 13.28 11.05
C ILE A 201 24.91 13.47 11.31
N LEU A 202 25.37 13.19 12.53
CA LEU A 202 26.77 13.33 12.90
C LEU A 202 27.68 12.38 12.11
N ASP A 203 27.30 11.12 11.94
CA ASP A 203 28.08 10.14 11.17
C ASP A 203 28.22 10.56 9.70
N ASP A 204 27.23 11.26 9.13
CA ASP A 204 27.30 11.78 7.76
C ASP A 204 28.08 13.09 7.66
N VAL A 205 27.77 14.07 8.52
CA VAL A 205 28.41 15.39 8.54
C VAL A 205 29.90 15.25 8.83
N ARG A 206 30.30 14.36 9.76
CA ARG A 206 31.70 14.13 10.12
C ARG A 206 32.57 13.61 8.98
N LYS A 207 31.98 13.06 7.91
CA LYS A 207 32.73 12.70 6.69
C LYS A 207 33.34 13.92 6.01
N THR A 208 32.69 15.09 6.15
CA THR A 208 33.14 16.36 5.57
C THR A 208 33.68 17.33 6.62
N GLN A 209 33.14 17.30 7.85
CA GLN A 209 33.53 18.15 8.97
C GLN A 209 33.86 17.31 10.21
N PRO A 210 35.10 16.78 10.33
CA PRO A 210 35.44 15.77 11.34
C PRO A 210 35.31 16.22 12.81
N LYS A 211 35.28 17.53 13.06
CA LYS A 211 35.14 18.11 14.40
C LYS A 211 33.69 18.44 14.79
N PHE A 212 32.76 18.32 13.85
CA PHE A 212 31.35 18.65 14.11
C PHE A 212 30.75 17.67 15.12
N ASP A 213 30.18 18.20 16.20
CA ASP A 213 29.62 17.41 17.28
C ASP A 213 28.13 17.69 17.53
N GLU A 214 27.59 17.07 18.58
CA GLU A 214 26.17 17.17 18.91
C GLU A 214 25.78 18.58 19.36
N GLU A 215 26.66 19.30 20.05
CA GLU A 215 26.38 20.67 20.48
C GLU A 215 26.30 21.59 19.25
N ASP A 216 27.22 21.43 18.29
CA ASP A 216 27.18 22.16 17.02
C ASP A 216 25.86 21.93 16.27
N LEU A 217 25.39 20.67 16.22
CA LEU A 217 24.12 20.31 15.58
C LEU A 217 22.93 20.99 16.26
N LEU A 218 22.84 20.87 17.58
CA LEU A 218 21.72 21.41 18.35
C LEU A 218 21.70 22.94 18.28
N GLU A 219 22.86 23.59 18.35
CA GLU A 219 22.99 25.03 18.20
C GLU A 219 22.56 25.48 16.79
N GLN A 220 22.97 24.76 15.74
CA GLN A 220 22.54 25.07 14.37
C GLN A 220 21.02 24.94 14.21
N LEU A 221 20.41 23.88 14.75
CA LEU A 221 18.97 23.66 14.65
C LEU A 221 18.15 24.65 15.48
N ASP A 222 18.65 25.06 16.66
CA ASP A 222 18.00 26.08 17.49
C ASP A 222 18.10 27.47 16.83
N ASN A 223 19.25 27.82 16.25
CA ASN A 223 19.45 29.06 15.51
C ASN A 223 18.54 29.16 14.27
N LEU A 224 18.28 28.04 13.60
CA LEU A 224 17.32 27.94 12.50
C LEU A 224 15.87 27.81 12.98
N ASN A 225 15.64 27.78 14.30
CA ASN A 225 14.33 27.66 14.92
C ASN A 225 13.57 26.37 14.52
N ILE A 226 14.31 25.32 14.13
CA ILE A 226 13.78 24.03 13.65
C ILE A 226 13.24 23.20 14.82
N ILE A 227 13.96 23.21 15.94
CA ILE A 227 13.58 22.53 17.17
C ILE A 227 13.29 23.53 18.30
N ASN A 228 12.76 23.05 19.41
CA ASN A 228 12.72 23.77 20.68
C ASN A 228 13.75 23.20 21.66
N ARG A 229 13.85 23.78 22.87
CA ARG A 229 14.79 23.33 23.92
C ARG A 229 14.54 21.91 24.44
N LYS A 230 13.41 21.29 24.10
CA LYS A 230 13.11 19.88 24.39
C LYS A 230 13.42 18.98 23.20
N ASN A 231 14.03 19.52 22.14
CA ASN A 231 14.29 18.91 20.84
C ASN A 231 13.02 18.55 20.04
N GLU A 232 11.85 19.07 20.44
CA GLU A 232 10.60 18.86 19.69
C GLU A 232 10.61 19.74 18.43
N PHE A 233 10.16 19.20 17.29
CA PHE A 233 10.10 19.95 16.04
C PHE A 233 9.00 21.01 16.11
N ARG A 234 9.29 22.19 15.57
CA ARG A 234 8.29 23.26 15.46
C ARG A 234 7.39 23.02 14.25
N GLU A 235 6.08 23.24 14.40
CA GLU A 235 5.12 22.97 13.33
C GLU A 235 5.28 23.91 12.13
N ASN A 236 5.68 25.16 12.37
CA ASN A 236 5.82 26.18 11.33
C ASN A 236 7.14 26.93 11.49
N VAL A 237 8.06 26.71 10.55
CA VAL A 237 9.38 27.33 10.50
C VAL A 237 9.55 27.95 9.11
N GLU A 238 9.85 29.25 9.08
CA GLU A 238 10.08 29.99 7.84
C GLU A 238 11.57 30.15 7.59
N ILE A 239 12.06 29.57 6.49
CA ILE A 239 13.45 29.70 6.04
C ILE A 239 13.42 30.03 4.55
N GLU A 240 14.15 31.06 4.14
CA GLU A 240 14.24 31.52 2.74
C GLU A 240 12.87 31.76 2.06
N GLY A 241 11.87 32.22 2.83
CA GLY A 241 10.52 32.52 2.34
C GLY A 241 9.63 31.30 2.08
N LYS A 242 10.05 30.11 2.51
CA LYS A 242 9.21 28.89 2.53
C LYS A 242 8.83 28.57 3.97
N VAL A 243 7.59 28.15 4.19
CA VAL A 243 7.10 27.68 5.50
C VAL A 243 6.94 26.16 5.43
N LYS A 244 7.63 25.45 6.33
CA LYS A 244 7.53 23.99 6.51
C LYS A 244 7.61 23.64 7.99
N SER A 245 7.32 22.40 8.34
CA SER A 245 7.62 21.89 9.68
C SER A 245 9.12 21.76 9.91
N GLY A 246 9.54 21.80 11.18
CA GLY A 246 10.93 21.58 11.56
C GLY A 246 11.44 20.22 11.12
N PHE A 247 10.59 19.19 11.14
CA PHE A 247 10.95 17.87 10.63
C PHE A 247 11.25 17.88 9.13
N GLU A 248 10.42 18.55 8.33
CA GLU A 248 10.64 18.68 6.88
C GLU A 248 11.92 19.47 6.57
N TRP A 249 12.19 20.55 7.31
CA TRP A 249 13.45 21.28 7.19
C TRP A 249 14.65 20.41 7.56
N LEU A 250 14.55 19.62 8.63
CA LEU A 250 15.62 18.70 9.02
C LEU A 250 15.98 17.73 7.89
N LEU A 251 14.99 17.15 7.21
CA LEU A 251 15.22 16.25 6.07
C LEU A 251 15.90 16.94 4.89
N GLU A 252 15.59 18.22 4.65
CA GLU A 252 16.17 19.01 3.56
C GLU A 252 17.63 19.41 3.86
N TYR A 253 17.93 19.80 5.11
CA TYR A 253 19.29 20.12 5.56
C TYR A 253 20.16 18.87 5.73
N TYR A 254 19.57 17.75 6.12
CA TYR A 254 20.28 16.49 6.35
C TYR A 254 19.65 15.33 5.55
N PRO A 255 19.90 15.25 4.23
CA PRO A 255 19.31 14.24 3.35
C PRO A 255 19.65 12.79 3.71
N VAL A 256 20.65 12.56 4.57
CA VAL A 256 20.99 11.22 5.08
C VAL A 256 19.81 10.56 5.80
N LEU A 257 18.93 11.35 6.42
CA LEU A 257 17.74 10.83 7.09
C LEU A 257 16.68 10.33 6.09
N SER A 258 16.75 10.76 4.83
CA SER A 258 15.79 10.35 3.78
C SER A 258 16.26 9.15 2.95
N LYS A 259 17.43 8.55 3.27
CA LYS A 259 18.06 7.45 2.53
C LYS A 259 18.00 6.13 3.27
#